data_AF-A0A6B8VWV4-F1
#
_entry.id   AF-A0A6B8VWV4-F1
#
_cell.length_a   1.000
_cell.length_b   1.000
_cell.length_c   1.000
_cell.angle_alpha   90.00
_cell.angle_beta   90.00
_cell.angle_gamma   90.00
#
_symmetry.space_group_name_H-M   'P 1'
#
loop_
_entity.id
_entity.type
_entity.pdbx_description
1 polymer ?
#
loop_
_entity_poly.entity_id
_entity_poly.type
_entity_poly.pdbx_seq_one_letter_code
_entity_poly.pdbx_strand_id
1 'polypeptide(L)'
;MSKSDSPDSSGAKKQKPYGHPENDLVTDYDYTNRPMPGPSTVEDLAGQPDPVLIRERNRQSGRQALFYAIGAIVTLLLGGFLLLLLSRMIGGPYCEAGEATWICTEFTRIAWPVFTSAYAALTLLGCAIIMVRKLNQHLRWWPWMAAFWFLLPMNMLWMTSVLPLAIMDGGGNLLF
;
A
#
# COMPACT_ATOMS: atom_id res chain seq x y z
N MET A 1 -0.71 21.27 -58.97
CA MET A 1 -1.23 22.02 -57.79
C MET A 1 -1.92 20.99 -56.89
N SER A 2 -1.35 20.58 -55.74
CA SER A 2 -1.47 21.24 -54.41
C SER A 2 -2.94 21.38 -54.00
N LYS A 3 -3.47 20.88 -52.87
CA LYS A 3 -2.90 20.34 -51.62
C LYS A 3 -4.04 19.63 -50.85
N SER A 4 -3.67 18.58 -50.10
CA SER A 4 -4.15 18.16 -48.76
C SER A 4 -5.58 18.48 -48.29
N ASP A 5 -6.25 17.46 -47.75
CA ASP A 5 -6.70 17.46 -46.36
C ASP A 5 -6.86 16.03 -45.82
N SER A 6 -5.90 15.64 -44.98
CA SER A 6 -6.00 14.67 -43.87
C SER A 6 -5.37 15.40 -42.67
N PRO A 7 -5.76 15.18 -41.39
CA PRO A 7 -6.23 13.91 -40.85
C PRO A 7 -7.38 14.02 -39.83
N ASP A 8 -8.10 12.93 -39.57
CA ASP A 8 -8.55 12.66 -38.20
C ASP A 8 -7.88 11.38 -37.72
N SER A 9 -7.17 11.54 -36.62
CA SER A 9 -6.20 10.65 -36.03
C SER A 9 -6.61 10.43 -34.59
N SER A 10 -7.23 9.29 -34.29
CA SER A 10 -7.30 8.81 -32.91
C SER A 10 -7.46 7.30 -32.86
N GLY A 11 -6.34 6.61 -33.05
CA GLY A 11 -5.97 5.53 -32.14
C GLY A 11 -6.34 4.10 -32.51
N ALA A 12 -6.43 3.75 -33.80
CA ALA A 12 -6.38 2.34 -34.20
C ALA A 12 -5.00 1.76 -33.85
N LYS A 13 -4.91 1.03 -32.74
CA LYS A 13 -3.74 0.22 -32.39
C LYS A 13 -3.43 -0.70 -33.58
N LYS A 14 -2.29 -0.45 -34.26
CA LYS A 14 -1.75 -1.35 -35.29
C LYS A 14 -1.54 -2.74 -34.68
N GLN A 15 -2.47 -3.66 -34.95
CA GLN A 15 -2.27 -5.09 -34.72
C GLN A 15 -1.10 -5.56 -35.60
N LYS A 16 -0.11 -6.21 -34.99
CA LYS A 16 1.00 -6.84 -35.72
C LYS A 16 0.52 -8.13 -36.42
N PRO A 17 1.03 -8.46 -37.62
CA PRO A 17 0.38 -9.40 -38.53
C PRO A 17 0.87 -10.85 -38.40
N TYR A 18 0.71 -11.46 -37.23
CA TYR A 18 0.78 -12.92 -37.08
C TYR A 18 -0.39 -13.36 -36.20
N GLY A 19 -1.59 -13.20 -36.77
CA GLY A 19 -2.87 -13.31 -36.08
C GLY A 19 -3.51 -14.67 -36.31
N HIS A 20 -3.32 -15.55 -35.34
CA HIS A 20 -4.22 -16.65 -35.07
C HIS A 20 -5.15 -16.17 -33.93
N PRO A 21 -6.49 -16.31 -34.02
CA PRO A 21 -7.43 -15.69 -33.06
C PRO A 21 -7.20 -16.13 -31.61
N GLU A 22 -6.56 -17.28 -31.39
CA GLU A 22 -6.13 -17.77 -30.09
C GLU A 22 -4.94 -17.00 -29.47
N ASN A 23 -4.24 -16.17 -30.25
CA ASN A 23 -3.05 -15.43 -29.84
C ASN A 23 -3.33 -13.91 -29.74
N ASP A 24 -4.58 -13.51 -29.56
CA ASP A 24 -4.96 -12.11 -29.27
C ASP A 24 -4.52 -11.63 -27.86
N LEU A 25 -4.05 -12.57 -27.04
CA LEU A 25 -3.56 -12.38 -25.67
C LEU A 25 -2.24 -11.59 -25.58
N VAL A 26 -1.52 -11.37 -26.69
CA VAL A 26 -0.24 -10.61 -26.70
C VAL A 26 -0.43 -9.16 -26.23
N THR A 27 -1.62 -8.59 -26.39
CA THR A 27 -1.90 -7.21 -25.99
C THR A 27 -2.10 -7.01 -24.48
N ASP A 28 -2.33 -8.09 -23.73
CA ASP A 28 -2.64 -8.09 -22.29
C ASP A 28 -1.57 -8.85 -21.47
N TYR A 29 -0.42 -9.15 -22.09
CA TYR A 29 0.67 -9.87 -21.46
C TYR A 29 1.44 -8.94 -20.50
N ASP A 30 1.43 -9.28 -19.21
CA ASP A 30 2.08 -8.49 -18.18
C ASP A 30 3.57 -8.85 -18.07
N TYR A 31 4.40 -8.20 -18.88
CA TYR A 31 5.86 -8.38 -18.91
C TYR A 31 6.57 -8.00 -17.60
N THR A 32 5.87 -7.35 -16.65
CA THR A 32 6.48 -6.92 -15.37
C THR A 32 6.48 -8.02 -14.32
N ASN A 33 5.74 -9.11 -14.53
CA ASN A 33 5.64 -10.19 -13.57
C ASN A 33 6.80 -11.15 -13.64
N ARG A 34 7.12 -11.75 -12.49
CA ARG A 34 8.05 -12.87 -12.42
C ARG A 34 7.50 -14.01 -13.28
N PRO A 35 8.24 -14.48 -14.31
CA PRO A 35 7.76 -15.55 -15.16
C PRO A 35 7.55 -16.82 -14.32
N MET A 36 6.45 -17.52 -14.60
CA MET A 36 6.23 -18.86 -14.08
C MET A 36 7.26 -19.81 -14.72
N PRO A 37 7.80 -20.80 -13.99
CA PRO A 37 8.60 -21.85 -14.62
C PRO A 37 7.77 -22.51 -15.74
N GLY A 38 8.41 -22.73 -16.89
CA GLY A 38 7.76 -23.39 -18.02
C GLY A 38 7.43 -24.86 -17.67
N PRO A 39 6.35 -25.42 -18.24
CA PRO A 39 5.96 -26.79 -17.97
C PRO A 39 7.02 -27.75 -18.49
N SER A 40 7.40 -28.73 -17.68
CA SER A 40 8.42 -29.74 -18.06
C SER A 40 7.81 -31.04 -18.58
N THR A 41 6.54 -31.32 -18.26
CA THR A 41 5.80 -32.52 -18.71
C THR A 41 4.40 -32.15 -19.22
N VAL A 42 3.72 -33.12 -19.85
CA VAL A 42 2.35 -32.93 -20.38
C VAL A 42 1.35 -32.77 -19.23
N GLU A 43 1.56 -33.47 -18.12
CA GLU A 43 0.75 -33.37 -16.90
C GLU A 43 0.92 -32.00 -16.23
N ASP A 44 2.15 -31.46 -16.23
CA ASP A 44 2.46 -30.12 -15.73
C ASP A 44 1.75 -29.03 -16.55
N LEU A 45 1.69 -29.22 -17.88
CA LEU A 45 0.92 -28.34 -18.77
C LEU A 45 -0.59 -28.43 -18.50
N ALA A 46 -1.12 -29.64 -18.26
CA ALA A 46 -2.54 -29.84 -17.93
C ALA A 46 -2.92 -29.28 -16.53
N GLY A 47 -1.96 -29.19 -15.61
CA GLY A 47 -2.12 -28.62 -14.27
C GLY A 47 -1.99 -27.10 -14.20
N GLN A 48 -1.71 -26.42 -15.32
CA GLN A 48 -1.54 -24.97 -15.30
C GLN A 48 -2.84 -24.24 -14.95
N PRO A 49 -2.75 -23.19 -14.11
CA PRO A 49 -3.90 -22.36 -13.80
C PRO A 49 -4.43 -21.68 -15.06
N ASP A 50 -5.76 -21.70 -15.22
CA ASP A 50 -6.45 -21.03 -16.34
C ASP A 50 -6.02 -19.55 -16.46
N PRO A 51 -5.56 -19.09 -17.64
CA PRO A 51 -5.12 -17.71 -17.86
C PRO A 51 -6.19 -16.66 -17.53
N VAL A 52 -7.48 -16.99 -17.67
CA VAL A 52 -8.58 -16.06 -17.34
C VAL A 52 -8.63 -15.81 -15.82
N LEU A 53 -8.45 -16.87 -15.01
CA LEU A 53 -8.43 -16.76 -13.55
C LEU A 53 -7.21 -15.95 -13.06
N ILE A 54 -6.05 -16.09 -13.72
CA ILE A 54 -4.86 -15.31 -13.40
C ILE A 54 -5.09 -13.82 -13.70
N ARG A 55 -5.70 -13.50 -14.85
CA ARG A 55 -6.00 -12.12 -15.25
C ARG A 55 -6.91 -11.43 -14.25
N GLU A 56 -7.96 -12.10 -13.80
CA GLU A 56 -8.88 -11.55 -12.81
C GLU A 56 -8.17 -11.30 -11.48
N ARG A 57 -7.35 -12.24 -11.01
CA ARG A 57 -6.53 -12.07 -9.80
C ARG A 57 -5.54 -10.91 -9.92
N ASN A 58 -4.96 -10.67 -11.10
CA ASN A 58 -4.04 -9.56 -11.36
C ASN A 58 -4.77 -8.20 -11.32
N ARG A 59 -5.99 -8.14 -11.86
CA ARG A 59 -6.84 -6.95 -11.77
C ARG A 59 -7.21 -6.64 -10.32
N GLN A 60 -7.58 -7.67 -9.56
CA GLN A 60 -7.89 -7.54 -8.13
C GLN A 60 -6.67 -7.12 -7.31
N SER A 61 -5.49 -7.66 -7.58
CA SER A 61 -4.23 -7.31 -6.88
C SER A 61 -3.93 -5.81 -6.95
N GLY A 62 -4.14 -5.19 -8.12
CA GLY A 62 -3.94 -3.75 -8.30
C GLY A 62 -4.90 -2.90 -7.46
N ARG A 63 -6.20 -3.29 -7.43
CA ARG A 63 -7.20 -2.59 -6.60
C ARG A 63 -6.91 -2.78 -5.11
N GLN A 64 -6.52 -3.99 -4.71
CA GLN A 64 -6.15 -4.30 -3.33
C GLN A 64 -4.97 -3.43 -2.86
N ALA A 65 -3.92 -3.27 -3.67
CA ALA A 65 -2.78 -2.43 -3.33
C ALA A 65 -3.19 -0.96 -3.10
N LEU A 66 -4.04 -0.42 -3.97
CA LEU A 66 -4.56 0.95 -3.83
C LEU A 66 -5.40 1.12 -2.56
N PHE A 67 -6.37 0.22 -2.34
CA PHE A 67 -7.20 0.27 -1.13
C PHE A 67 -6.40 0.04 0.14
N TYR A 68 -5.35 -0.77 0.09
CA TYR A 68 -4.44 -0.97 1.21
C TYR A 68 -3.70 0.33 1.56
N ALA A 69 -3.09 1.00 0.58
CA ALA A 69 -2.35 2.24 0.81
C ALA A 69 -3.25 3.36 1.33
N ILE A 70 -4.43 3.55 0.73
CA ILE A 70 -5.40 4.56 1.19
C ILE A 70 -5.93 4.19 2.58
N GLY A 71 -6.34 2.93 2.75
CA GLY A 71 -6.89 2.43 4.01
C GLY A 71 -5.92 2.55 5.18
N ALA A 72 -4.64 2.28 4.95
CA ALA A 72 -3.56 2.49 5.90
C ALA A 72 -3.50 3.93 6.44
N ILE A 73 -3.48 4.92 5.54
CA ILE A 73 -3.40 6.34 5.91
C ILE A 73 -4.66 6.77 6.65
N VAL A 74 -5.82 6.43 6.09
CA VAL A 74 -7.12 6.78 6.68
C VAL A 74 -7.25 6.18 8.08
N THR A 75 -6.86 4.92 8.26
CA THR A 75 -6.93 4.25 9.55
C THR A 75 -5.95 4.84 10.56
N LEU A 76 -4.73 5.21 10.14
CA LEU A 76 -3.78 5.89 11.01
C LEU A 76 -4.32 7.26 11.48
N LEU A 77 -4.84 8.07 10.55
CA LEU A 77 -5.36 9.40 10.86
C LEU A 77 -6.62 9.32 11.74
N LEU A 78 -7.58 8.46 11.37
CA LEU A 78 -8.80 8.26 12.15
C LEU A 78 -8.48 7.66 13.53
N GLY A 79 -7.63 6.63 13.59
CA GLY A 79 -7.22 6.01 14.85
C GLY A 79 -6.51 6.99 15.79
N GLY A 80 -5.57 7.77 15.24
CA GLY A 80 -4.88 8.82 15.99
C GLY A 80 -5.83 9.91 16.49
N PHE A 81 -6.76 10.36 15.63
CA PHE A 81 -7.75 11.36 16.02
C PHE A 81 -8.75 10.84 17.05
N LEU A 82 -9.21 9.60 16.92
CA LEU A 82 -10.10 8.97 17.90
C LEU A 82 -9.42 8.84 19.27
N LEU A 83 -8.13 8.50 19.32
CA LEU A 83 -7.37 8.47 20.57
C LEU A 83 -7.25 9.87 21.21
N LEU A 84 -7.08 10.94 20.41
CA LEU A 84 -7.10 12.32 20.91
C LEU A 84 -8.47 12.71 21.45
N LEU A 85 -9.55 12.37 20.73
CA LEU A 85 -10.92 12.61 21.19
C LEU A 85 -11.20 11.88 22.50
N LEU A 86 -10.78 10.61 22.62
CA LEU A 86 -10.92 9.84 23.85
C LEU A 86 -10.16 10.49 25.00
N SER A 87 -8.92 10.95 24.77
CA SER A 87 -8.15 11.71 25.77
C SER A 87 -8.90 12.95 26.22
N ARG A 88 -9.47 13.70 25.27
CA ARG A 88 -10.21 14.94 25.56
C ARG A 88 -11.50 14.70 26.35
N MET A 89 -12.19 13.58 26.10
CA MET A 89 -13.42 13.20 26.80
C MET A 89 -13.16 12.68 28.22
N ILE A 90 -12.04 11.96 28.42
CA ILE A 90 -11.64 11.47 29.75
C ILE A 90 -11.22 12.66 30.63
N GLY A 91 -10.63 13.69 30.05
CA GLY A 91 -10.08 14.83 30.79
C GLY A 91 -8.79 14.46 31.53
N GLY A 92 -8.32 15.35 32.38
CA GLY A 92 -7.11 15.11 33.17
C GLY A 92 -6.39 16.40 33.57
N PRO A 93 -5.38 16.27 34.46
CA PRO A 93 -4.74 17.42 35.11
C PRO A 93 -4.14 18.41 34.12
N TYR A 94 -3.63 17.94 32.97
CA TYR A 94 -3.04 18.80 31.94
C TYR A 94 -4.07 19.65 31.18
N CYS A 95 -5.30 19.14 31.03
CA CYS A 95 -6.38 19.87 30.37
C CYS A 95 -7.06 20.88 31.31
N GLU A 96 -7.14 20.57 32.61
CA GLU A 96 -7.67 21.49 33.63
C GLU A 96 -6.68 22.62 33.96
N ALA A 97 -5.37 22.35 33.94
CA ALA A 97 -4.33 23.35 34.13
C ALA A 97 -4.13 24.29 32.92
N GLY A 98 -4.80 24.03 31.80
CA GLY A 98 -4.64 24.80 30.56
C GLY A 98 -3.32 24.58 29.82
N GLU A 99 -2.52 23.58 30.25
CA GLU A 99 -1.21 23.26 29.66
C GLU A 99 -1.33 22.51 28.33
N ALA A 100 -2.41 21.72 28.15
CA ALA A 100 -2.65 20.94 26.94
C ALA A 100 -4.12 20.98 26.52
N THR A 101 -4.38 21.10 25.22
CA THR A 101 -5.76 21.21 24.67
C THR A 101 -6.36 19.87 24.27
N TRP A 102 -5.55 18.85 23.94
CA TRP A 102 -6.01 17.55 23.43
C TRP A 102 -5.47 16.34 24.17
N ILE A 103 -4.24 16.41 24.71
CA ILE A 103 -3.61 15.31 25.46
C ILE A 103 -3.73 15.64 26.95
N CYS A 104 -4.67 15.00 27.65
CA CYS A 104 -5.05 15.41 29.00
C CYS A 104 -4.34 14.65 30.14
N THR A 105 -3.65 13.55 29.85
CA THR A 105 -2.99 12.69 30.87
C THR A 105 -1.57 12.29 30.45
N GLU A 106 -0.72 11.96 31.43
CA GLU A 106 0.65 11.47 31.20
C GLU A 106 0.64 10.16 30.42
N PHE A 107 -0.30 9.27 30.77
CA PHE A 107 -0.49 8.03 30.04
C PHE A 107 -0.83 8.27 28.57
N THR A 108 -1.77 9.16 28.24
CA THR A 108 -2.10 9.45 26.84
C THR A 108 -0.91 10.08 26.10
N ARG A 109 -0.11 10.90 26.80
CA ARG A 109 1.09 11.53 26.24
C ARG A 109 2.12 10.52 25.73
N ILE A 110 2.28 9.39 26.42
CA ILE A 110 3.19 8.30 25.99
C ILE A 110 2.46 7.32 25.06
N ALA A 111 1.24 6.94 25.39
CA ALA A 111 0.48 5.94 24.63
C ALA A 111 0.22 6.39 23.19
N TRP A 112 -0.21 7.63 22.98
CA TRP A 112 -0.57 8.14 21.65
C TRP A 112 0.58 8.05 20.62
N PRO A 113 1.79 8.58 20.89
CA PRO A 113 2.90 8.48 19.96
C PRO A 113 3.38 7.04 19.77
N VAL A 114 3.35 6.19 20.82
CA VAL A 114 3.70 4.77 20.71
C VAL A 114 2.72 4.01 19.80
N PHE A 115 1.42 4.15 20.03
CA PHE A 115 0.40 3.43 19.26
C PHE A 115 0.39 3.84 17.79
N THR A 116 0.44 5.15 17.51
CA THR A 116 0.41 5.64 16.12
C THR A 116 1.69 5.27 15.37
N SER A 117 2.86 5.31 16.02
CA SER A 117 4.12 4.87 15.42
C SER A 117 4.13 3.36 15.19
N ALA A 118 3.76 2.56 16.19
CA ALA A 118 3.66 1.11 16.03
C ALA A 118 2.73 0.73 14.86
N TYR A 119 1.59 1.40 14.74
CA TYR A 119 0.66 1.20 13.62
C TYR A 119 1.30 1.51 12.27
N ALA A 120 2.01 2.65 12.15
CA ALA A 120 2.72 3.03 10.94
C ALA A 120 3.76 1.97 10.52
N ALA A 121 4.54 1.46 11.47
CA ALA A 121 5.52 0.39 11.23
C ALA A 121 4.86 -0.91 10.79
N LEU A 122 3.82 -1.37 11.50
CA LEU A 122 3.11 -2.61 11.20
C LEU A 122 2.48 -2.59 9.82
N THR A 123 1.98 -1.42 9.41
CA THR A 123 1.39 -1.22 8.08
C THR A 123 2.44 -1.33 6.97
N LEU A 124 3.62 -0.73 7.15
CA LEU A 124 4.70 -0.86 6.18
C LEU A 124 5.19 -2.32 6.08
N LEU A 125 5.35 -3.00 7.22
CA LEU A 125 5.71 -4.41 7.29
C LEU A 125 4.67 -5.31 6.62
N GLY A 126 3.39 -5.06 6.88
CA GLY A 126 2.28 -5.76 6.23
C GLY A 126 2.32 -5.61 4.70
N CYS A 127 2.58 -4.39 4.20
CA CYS A 127 2.75 -4.14 2.78
C CYS A 127 3.90 -4.96 2.19
N ALA A 128 5.06 -4.98 2.87
CA ALA A 128 6.23 -5.75 2.42
C ALA A 128 5.94 -7.26 2.37
N ILE A 129 5.30 -7.81 3.40
CA ILE A 129 4.92 -9.23 3.45
C ILE A 129 3.95 -9.58 2.33
N ILE A 130 2.90 -8.79 2.12
CA ILE A 130 1.92 -9.05 1.06
C ILE A 130 2.58 -8.97 -0.31
N MET A 131 3.44 -7.98 -0.54
CA MET A 131 4.19 -7.83 -1.78
C MET A 131 5.02 -9.09 -2.10
N VAL A 132 5.80 -9.60 -1.14
CA VAL A 132 6.59 -10.83 -1.31
C VAL A 132 5.70 -12.04 -1.59
N ARG A 133 4.55 -12.14 -0.89
CA ARG A 133 3.58 -13.21 -1.16
C ARG A 133 3.03 -13.14 -2.58
N LYS A 134 2.70 -11.95 -3.09
CA LYS A 134 2.22 -11.76 -4.47
C LYS A 134 3.31 -12.08 -5.51
N LEU A 135 4.55 -11.71 -5.23
CA LEU A 135 5.70 -12.02 -6.08
C LEU A 135 5.92 -13.55 -6.19
N ASN A 136 5.83 -14.27 -5.07
CA ASN A 136 5.96 -15.73 -5.05
C ASN A 136 4.74 -16.46 -5.64
N GLN A 137 3.58 -15.80 -5.71
CA GLN A 137 2.38 -16.32 -6.36
C GLN A 137 2.32 -16.01 -7.87
N HIS A 138 3.37 -15.42 -8.45
CA HIS A 138 3.40 -15.01 -9.86
C HIS A 138 2.25 -14.06 -10.25
N LEU A 139 1.76 -13.26 -9.30
CA LEU A 139 0.73 -12.25 -9.51
C LEU A 139 1.35 -10.86 -9.69
N ARG A 140 0.52 -9.93 -10.16
CA ARG A 140 0.91 -8.52 -10.35
C ARG A 140 1.40 -7.86 -9.07
N TRP A 141 2.73 -7.69 -8.97
CA TRP A 141 3.45 -7.26 -7.77
C TRP A 141 3.83 -5.76 -7.79
N TRP A 142 4.08 -5.19 -8.97
CA TRP A 142 4.49 -3.78 -9.10
C TRP A 142 3.54 -2.76 -8.42
N PRO A 143 2.19 -2.92 -8.44
CA PRO A 143 1.30 -2.05 -7.68
C PRO A 143 1.56 -2.05 -6.17
N TRP A 144 1.96 -3.21 -5.61
CA TRP A 144 2.33 -3.31 -4.20
C TRP A 144 3.68 -2.64 -3.90
N MET A 145 4.60 -2.67 -4.87
CA MET A 145 5.85 -1.91 -4.77
C MET A 145 5.56 -0.40 -4.75
N ALA A 146 4.65 0.09 -5.59
CA ALA A 146 4.22 1.49 -5.56
C ALA A 146 3.56 1.86 -4.21
N ALA A 147 2.69 1.01 -3.68
CA ALA A 147 2.09 1.20 -2.35
C ALA A 147 3.16 1.24 -1.25
N PHE A 148 4.14 0.33 -1.29
CA PHE A 148 5.27 0.31 -0.35
C PHE A 148 6.07 1.61 -0.40
N TRP A 149 6.42 2.08 -1.59
CA TRP A 149 7.15 3.35 -1.78
C TRP A 149 6.36 4.57 -1.32
N PHE A 150 5.03 4.52 -1.34
CA PHE A 150 4.19 5.58 -0.80
C PHE A 150 4.13 5.54 0.74
N LEU A 151 4.02 4.35 1.32
CA LEU A 151 3.94 4.16 2.77
C LEU A 151 5.28 4.37 3.48
N LEU A 152 6.39 4.13 2.80
CA LEU A 152 7.74 4.29 3.34
C LEU A 152 8.06 5.72 3.83
N PRO A 153 7.88 6.79 3.04
CA PRO A 153 8.12 8.16 3.50
C PRO A 153 7.12 8.58 4.58
N MET A 154 5.86 8.13 4.50
CA MET A 154 4.87 8.35 5.56
C MET A 154 5.34 7.73 6.88
N ASN A 155 5.87 6.50 6.85
CA ASN A 155 6.38 5.83 8.04
C ASN A 155 7.62 6.54 8.58
N MET A 156 8.55 6.95 7.69
CA MET A 156 9.71 7.75 8.07
C MET A 156 9.31 9.05 8.75
N LEU A 157 8.31 9.75 8.21
CA LEU A 157 7.78 10.97 8.81
C LEU A 157 7.26 10.71 10.23
N TRP A 158 6.49 9.63 10.44
CA TRP A 158 5.95 9.30 11.76
C TRP A 158 7.05 8.92 12.76
N MET A 159 8.02 8.10 12.33
CA MET A 159 9.12 7.64 13.19
C MET A 159 10.08 8.77 13.58
N THR A 160 10.21 9.79 12.75
CA THR A 160 11.12 10.92 13.01
C THR A 160 10.45 12.10 13.71
N SER A 161 9.13 12.27 13.56
CA SER A 161 8.41 13.40 14.17
C SER A 161 7.58 13.02 15.40
N VAL A 162 7.00 11.81 15.44
CA VAL A 162 6.04 11.41 16.49
C VAL A 162 6.68 10.48 17.52
N LEU A 163 7.41 9.46 17.08
CA LEU A 163 8.06 8.51 18.01
C LEU A 163 9.01 9.19 19.02
N PRO A 164 9.80 10.24 18.66
CA PRO A 164 10.67 10.90 19.63
C PRO A 164 9.91 11.56 20.79
N LEU A 165 8.64 11.95 20.61
CA LEU A 165 7.82 12.48 21.70
C LEU A 165 7.69 11.45 22.83
N ALA A 166 7.43 10.19 22.48
CA ALA A 166 7.37 9.10 23.46
C ALA A 166 8.72 8.87 24.16
N ILE A 167 9.82 8.97 23.42
CA ILE A 167 11.17 8.70 23.94
C ILE A 167 11.61 9.81 24.90
N MET A 168 11.37 11.07 24.54
CA MET A 168 11.73 12.21 25.38
C MET A 168 10.88 12.24 26.66
N ASP A 169 9.59 11.94 26.55
CA ASP A 169 8.69 11.96 27.71
C ASP A 169 8.82 10.70 28.58
N GLY A 170 9.06 9.53 27.98
CA GLY A 170 9.25 8.26 28.70
C GLY A 170 10.66 8.06 29.26
N GLY A 171 11.68 8.70 28.67
CA GLY A 171 13.08 8.60 29.11
C GLY A 171 13.36 9.25 30.47
N GLY A 172 12.49 10.14 30.94
CA GLY A 172 12.60 10.76 32.27
C GLY A 172 12.30 9.79 33.43
N ASN A 173 11.48 8.77 33.21
CA ASN A 173 11.06 7.80 34.25
C ASN A 173 11.93 6.54 34.32
N LEU A 174 12.94 6.40 33.45
CA LEU A 174 13.87 5.25 33.45
C LEU A 174 15.30 5.62 33.89
N LEU A 175 15.56 6.89 34.19
CA LEU A 175 16.88 7.40 34.58
C LEU A 175 16.94 8.00 36.00
N PHE A 176 15.88 7.86 36.80
CA PHE A 176 15.87 8.18 38.23
C PHE A 176 15.10 7.13 39.03
#